data_AF-A0A183FIR3-F1
#
_entry.id   AF-A0A183FIR3-F1
#
_cell.length_a   1.000
_cell.length_b   1.000
_cell.length_c   1.000
_cell.angle_alpha   90.00
_cell.angle_beta   90.00
_cell.angle_gamma   90.00
#
_symmetry.space_group_name_H-M   'P 1'
#
loop_
_entity.id
_entity.type
_entity.pdbx_description
1 polymer ?
#
loop_
_entity_poly.entity_id
_entity_poly.type
_entity_poly.pdbx_seq_one_letter_code
_entity_poly.pdbx_strand_id
1 'polypeptide(L)'
;MKKVAKSGNKQKQKETSAEVERLEKEMAARHERELAQMKAQTSESKSDDLPAASEQRGSPEAGGGDQLEAAFYKQVNVSSRIKKKQILDERGLNIVDIAPDGDCLYNAVANQLSRVKGFEQQPPYTQDIAPYHCHLLRSMDHFLHGKRFAAVDEVTAVMHVFVRSKPTRFHRDVIHSPYPSLLQVTGKDMRRRAAKYIRDHKDDFIPFLANESDDPLDEFEFEKYCHGVENESKDGGVWGGEPELNALRPPVIFGEQFNKTKPLIIVYQRHAYQLGAHYNSTAVRTIS
;
A
#
# COMPACT_ATOMS: atom_id res chain seq x y z
N MET A 1 -52.73 -16.00 14.83
CA MET A 1 -52.55 -14.54 14.59
C MET A 1 -51.19 -14.31 13.91
N LYS A 2 -51.15 -13.85 12.66
CA LYS A 2 -49.92 -13.41 11.97
C LYS A 2 -50.04 -11.90 11.72
N LYS A 3 -49.20 -11.07 12.35
CA LYS A 3 -49.08 -9.64 12.01
C LYS A 3 -47.82 -9.42 11.18
N VAL A 4 -48.00 -8.88 9.98
CA VAL A 4 -46.96 -8.47 9.03
C VAL A 4 -46.65 -7.00 9.29
N ALA A 5 -45.37 -6.65 9.43
CA ALA A 5 -44.89 -5.27 9.46
C ALA A 5 -43.79 -5.08 8.40
N LYS A 6 -44.13 -4.51 7.24
CA LYS A 6 -43.17 -4.08 6.21
C LYS A 6 -43.84 -3.02 5.33
N SER A 7 -43.61 -1.73 5.61
CA SER A 7 -43.93 -0.64 4.68
C SER A 7 -43.18 0.66 5.02
N GLY A 8 -43.05 1.02 6.30
CA GLY A 8 -42.50 2.32 6.72
C GLY A 8 -41.01 2.57 6.44
N ASN A 9 -40.19 1.55 6.19
CA ASN A 9 -38.74 1.73 6.00
C ASN A 9 -38.38 2.16 4.56
N LYS A 10 -39.14 1.72 3.56
CA LYS A 10 -38.83 2.00 2.14
C LYS A 10 -39.12 3.46 1.76
N GLN A 11 -40.14 4.06 2.39
CA GLN A 11 -40.47 5.46 2.19
C GLN A 11 -39.40 6.38 2.79
N LYS A 12 -38.99 6.12 4.04
CA LYS A 12 -37.91 6.86 4.70
C LYS A 12 -36.59 6.75 3.94
N GLN A 13 -36.26 5.56 3.41
CA GLN A 13 -35.05 5.38 2.59
C GLN A 13 -35.10 6.16 1.27
N LYS A 14 -36.28 6.31 0.67
CA LYS A 14 -36.46 7.10 -0.55
C LYS A 14 -36.36 8.61 -0.26
N GLU A 15 -36.94 9.05 0.85
CA GLU A 15 -36.86 10.44 1.31
C GLU A 15 -35.44 10.83 1.69
N THR A 16 -34.71 9.97 2.42
CA THR A 16 -33.30 10.23 2.75
C THR A 16 -32.41 10.22 1.52
N SER A 17 -32.64 9.32 0.56
CA SER A 17 -31.89 9.31 -0.70
C SER A 17 -32.13 10.56 -1.54
N ALA A 18 -33.37 11.06 -1.58
CA ALA A 18 -33.72 12.28 -2.30
C ALA A 18 -33.11 13.53 -1.65
N GLU A 19 -33.06 13.57 -0.31
CA GLU A 19 -32.44 14.67 0.42
C GLU A 19 -30.91 14.70 0.25
N VAL A 20 -30.26 13.53 0.20
CA VAL A 20 -28.82 13.44 -0.14
C VAL A 20 -28.55 13.99 -1.54
N GLU A 21 -29.36 13.63 -2.53
CA GLU A 21 -29.19 14.13 -3.90
C GLU A 21 -29.41 15.66 -3.97
N ARG A 22 -30.37 16.19 -3.20
CA ARG A 22 -30.61 17.63 -3.09
C ARG A 22 -29.40 18.36 -2.50
N LEU A 23 -28.86 17.84 -1.41
CA LEU A 23 -27.69 18.41 -0.73
C LEU A 23 -26.41 18.32 -1.58
N GLU A 24 -26.21 17.21 -2.29
CA GLU A 24 -25.10 17.05 -3.24
C GLU A 24 -25.17 18.10 -4.37
N LYS A 25 -26.37 18.34 -4.91
CA LYS A 25 -26.59 19.36 -5.96
C LYS A 25 -26.38 20.78 -5.42
N GLU A 26 -26.81 21.06 -4.20
CA GLU A 26 -26.64 22.36 -3.54
C GLU A 26 -25.16 22.64 -3.26
N MET A 27 -24.42 21.67 -2.72
CA MET A 27 -22.98 21.78 -2.48
C MET A 27 -22.20 21.94 -3.79
N ALA A 28 -22.55 21.19 -4.85
CA ALA A 28 -21.91 21.34 -6.16
C ALA A 28 -22.12 22.73 -6.75
N ALA A 29 -23.34 23.27 -6.69
CA ALA A 29 -23.64 24.62 -7.17
C ALA A 29 -22.91 25.71 -6.36
N ARG A 30 -22.74 25.51 -5.04
CA ARG A 30 -21.99 26.43 -4.19
C ARG A 30 -20.51 26.43 -4.54
N HIS A 31 -19.92 25.24 -4.68
CA HIS A 31 -18.51 25.11 -5.07
C HIS A 31 -18.24 25.70 -6.45
N GLU A 32 -19.15 25.53 -7.41
CA GLU A 32 -19.04 26.14 -8.74
C GLU A 32 -19.03 27.68 -8.66
N ARG A 33 -19.86 28.28 -7.80
CA ARG A 33 -19.84 29.73 -7.55
C ARG A 33 -18.56 30.19 -6.89
N GLU A 34 -18.07 29.45 -5.89
CA GLU A 34 -16.82 29.76 -5.18
C GLU A 34 -15.62 29.71 -6.14
N LEU A 35 -15.56 28.72 -7.04
CA LEU A 35 -14.54 28.63 -8.11
C LEU A 35 -14.63 29.79 -9.11
N ALA A 36 -15.85 30.19 -9.50
CA ALA A 36 -16.04 31.34 -10.39
C ALA A 36 -15.60 32.65 -9.72
N GLN A 37 -15.86 32.79 -8.42
CA GLN A 37 -15.48 33.95 -7.63
C GLN A 37 -13.95 34.05 -7.44
N MET A 38 -13.28 32.92 -7.18
CA MET A 38 -11.81 32.86 -7.13
C MET A 38 -11.16 33.18 -8.48
N LYS A 39 -11.78 32.77 -9.60
CA LYS A 39 -11.32 33.13 -10.95
C LYS A 39 -11.51 34.62 -11.27
N ALA A 40 -12.58 35.24 -10.79
CA ALA A 40 -12.82 36.66 -10.99
C ALA A 40 -11.82 37.53 -10.19
N GLN A 41 -11.49 37.14 -8.95
CA GLN A 41 -10.53 37.84 -8.10
C GLN A 41 -9.08 37.72 -8.61
N THR A 42 -8.74 36.65 -9.34
CA THR A 42 -7.41 36.49 -9.97
C THR A 42 -7.25 37.29 -11.26
N SER A 43 -8.35 37.73 -11.90
CA SER A 43 -8.31 38.59 -13.08
C SER A 43 -8.22 40.10 -12.79
N GLU A 44 -8.54 40.54 -11.57
CA GLU A 44 -8.54 41.97 -11.19
C GLU A 44 -7.20 42.47 -10.58
N SER A 45 -6.20 41.59 -10.40
CA SER A 45 -4.90 41.95 -9.76
C SER A 45 -3.68 41.87 -10.69
N LYS A 46 -3.88 42.06 -12.00
CA LYS A 46 -2.78 42.30 -12.97
C LYS A 46 -2.96 43.63 -13.69
N SER A 47 -2.58 44.73 -13.04
CA SER A 47 -2.12 45.94 -13.74
C SER A 47 -0.99 46.62 -12.95
N ASP A 48 0.12 46.77 -13.69
CA ASP A 48 1.12 47.85 -13.70
C ASP A 48 2.29 47.94 -12.68
N ASP A 49 3.47 48.00 -13.32
CA ASP A 49 4.75 48.65 -13.01
C ASP A 49 5.90 47.93 -12.24
N LEU A 50 7.00 47.75 -12.99
CA LEU A 50 8.40 47.59 -12.54
C LEU A 50 9.01 48.99 -12.27
N PRO A 51 9.92 49.13 -11.29
CA PRO A 51 11.33 49.35 -11.69
C PRO A 51 12.37 48.63 -10.80
N ALA A 52 13.62 48.78 -11.22
CA ALA A 52 14.79 47.95 -10.93
C ALA A 52 15.52 48.18 -9.58
N ALA A 53 16.14 47.08 -9.13
CA ALA A 53 17.40 46.91 -8.39
C ALA A 53 17.59 47.50 -6.97
N SER A 54 17.70 46.60 -5.99
CA SER A 54 18.78 46.61 -4.98
C SER A 54 19.02 45.19 -4.43
N GLU A 55 20.30 44.82 -4.33
CA GLU A 55 20.77 43.55 -3.78
C GLU A 55 20.60 43.51 -2.26
N GLN A 56 19.88 42.53 -1.72
CA GLN A 56 20.10 42.04 -0.36
C GLN A 56 19.56 40.63 -0.18
N ARG A 57 20.40 39.80 0.47
CA ARG A 57 20.21 38.37 0.75
C ARG A 57 18.87 38.09 1.43
N GLY A 58 18.14 37.11 0.90
CA GLY A 58 16.96 36.51 1.52
C GLY A 58 16.72 35.12 0.92
N SER A 59 16.49 34.15 1.80
CA SER A 59 16.29 32.71 1.57
C SER A 59 15.25 32.39 0.49
N PRO A 60 15.35 31.28 -0.27
CA PRO A 60 14.27 30.88 -1.16
C PRO A 60 13.19 30.16 -0.35
N GLU A 61 12.03 30.80 -0.29
CA GLU A 61 10.77 30.27 0.22
C GLU A 61 10.28 29.10 -0.64
N ALA A 62 9.66 28.15 0.06
CA ALA A 62 9.00 26.97 -0.46
C ALA A 62 7.74 27.36 -1.26
N GLY A 63 7.64 26.85 -2.49
CA GLY A 63 6.46 27.08 -3.34
C GLY A 63 6.49 26.26 -4.63
N GLY A 64 6.90 24.98 -4.55
CA GLY A 64 7.08 24.13 -5.74
C GLY A 64 6.49 22.72 -5.70
N GLY A 65 5.83 22.31 -4.60
CA GLY A 65 5.39 20.93 -4.40
C GLY A 65 4.23 20.48 -5.31
N ASP A 66 3.22 21.34 -5.49
CA ASP A 66 1.95 20.97 -6.13
C ASP A 66 2.06 20.58 -7.62
N GLN A 67 3.08 21.08 -8.33
CA GLN A 67 3.18 20.89 -9.78
C GLN A 67 3.87 19.57 -10.17
N LEU A 68 4.71 19.02 -9.29
CA LEU A 68 5.41 17.75 -9.52
C LEU A 68 4.53 16.53 -9.15
N GLU A 69 3.65 16.68 -8.15
CA GLU A 69 2.71 15.62 -7.72
C GLU A 69 1.63 15.34 -8.80
N ALA A 70 1.15 16.39 -9.46
CA ALA A 70 0.15 16.29 -10.53
C ALA A 70 0.67 15.65 -11.84
N ALA A 71 1.99 15.63 -12.04
CA ALA A 71 2.60 15.03 -13.23
C ALA A 71 2.72 13.49 -13.12
N PHE A 72 2.68 12.95 -11.90
CA PHE A 72 2.89 11.52 -11.65
C PHE A 72 1.58 10.73 -11.57
N TYR A 73 0.54 11.31 -10.97
CA TYR A 73 -0.81 10.79 -11.01
C TYR A 73 -1.59 11.49 -12.11
N LYS A 74 -2.16 10.75 -13.07
CA LYS A 74 -3.16 11.31 -14.00
C LYS A 74 -4.45 11.60 -13.20
N GLN A 75 -4.46 12.67 -12.42
CA GLN A 75 -5.62 13.12 -11.66
C GLN A 75 -6.66 13.66 -12.63
N VAL A 76 -7.80 12.97 -12.68
CA VAL A 76 -8.99 13.40 -13.43
C VAL A 76 -10.03 13.84 -12.41
N ASN A 77 -10.26 15.15 -12.31
CA ASN A 77 -11.38 15.68 -11.53
C ASN A 77 -12.71 15.55 -12.31
N VAL A 78 -13.83 15.60 -11.56
CA VAL A 78 -15.26 15.71 -11.99
C VAL A 78 -16.12 14.42 -11.98
N SER A 79 -17.25 14.50 -11.24
CA SER A 79 -18.39 13.58 -11.05
C SER A 79 -18.10 12.06 -10.98
N SER A 80 -17.92 11.61 -9.74
CA SER A 80 -17.07 10.50 -9.30
C SER A 80 -17.48 9.07 -9.67
N ARG A 81 -18.75 8.79 -10.03
CA ARG A 81 -19.23 7.40 -10.24
C ARG A 81 -19.21 6.97 -11.71
N ILE A 82 -19.66 7.85 -12.62
CA ILE A 82 -19.82 7.52 -14.04
C ILE A 82 -18.44 7.38 -14.70
N LYS A 83 -17.53 8.33 -14.49
CA LYS A 83 -16.17 8.26 -15.02
C LYS A 83 -15.35 7.11 -14.42
N LYS A 84 -15.51 6.83 -13.11
CA LYS A 84 -14.87 5.67 -12.47
C LYS A 84 -15.27 4.37 -13.17
N LYS A 85 -16.58 4.20 -13.41
CA LYS A 85 -17.11 3.04 -14.12
C LYS A 85 -16.59 2.99 -15.55
N GLN A 86 -16.59 4.12 -16.27
CA GLN A 86 -16.05 4.21 -17.64
C GLN A 86 -14.57 3.84 -17.71
N ILE A 87 -13.71 4.39 -16.85
CA ILE A 87 -12.26 4.09 -16.82
C ILE A 87 -12.01 2.60 -16.53
N LEU A 88 -12.81 2.00 -15.65
CA LEU A 88 -12.72 0.58 -15.35
C LEU A 88 -13.24 -0.27 -16.51
N ASP A 89 -14.33 0.14 -17.14
CA ASP A 89 -14.92 -0.52 -18.31
C ASP A 89 -13.94 -0.50 -19.50
N GLU A 90 -13.35 0.65 -19.81
CA GLU A 90 -12.32 0.83 -20.85
C GLU A 90 -11.09 -0.05 -20.63
N ARG A 91 -10.74 -0.31 -19.36
CA ARG A 91 -9.61 -1.16 -18.98
C ARG A 91 -10.01 -2.63 -18.77
N GLY A 92 -11.28 -2.99 -18.95
CA GLY A 92 -11.78 -4.34 -18.70
C GLY A 92 -11.60 -4.78 -17.24
N LEU A 93 -11.75 -3.86 -16.28
CA LEU A 93 -11.56 -4.11 -14.85
C LEU A 93 -12.87 -3.97 -14.07
N ASN A 94 -12.95 -4.68 -12.96
CA ASN A 94 -13.96 -4.53 -11.91
C ASN A 94 -13.28 -4.13 -10.61
N ILE A 95 -13.95 -3.34 -9.78
CA ILE A 95 -13.52 -3.09 -8.40
C ILE A 95 -13.74 -4.35 -7.58
N VAL A 96 -12.77 -4.67 -6.74
CA VAL A 96 -12.88 -5.64 -5.66
C VAL A 96 -12.92 -4.84 -4.37
N ASP A 97 -14.06 -4.87 -3.70
CA ASP A 97 -14.26 -4.11 -2.46
C ASP A 97 -13.37 -4.69 -1.34
N ILE A 98 -12.63 -3.79 -0.69
CA ILE A 98 -11.81 -4.06 0.49
C ILE A 98 -12.50 -3.39 1.68
N ALA A 99 -12.37 -3.99 2.86
CA ALA A 99 -12.92 -3.44 4.09
C ALA A 99 -12.45 -1.99 4.30
N PRO A 100 -13.34 -1.05 4.66
CA PRO A 100 -13.00 0.36 4.87
C PRO A 100 -12.38 0.56 6.26
N ASP A 101 -11.21 -0.02 6.46
CA ASP A 101 -10.39 0.09 7.66
C ASP A 101 -9.03 0.74 7.36
N GLY A 102 -8.23 1.00 8.40
CA GLY A 102 -6.89 1.55 8.26
C GLY A 102 -5.88 0.59 7.59
N ASP A 103 -6.30 -0.62 7.24
CA ASP A 103 -5.49 -1.64 6.56
C ASP A 103 -5.78 -1.73 5.05
N CYS A 104 -6.73 -0.94 4.54
CA CYS A 104 -7.26 -1.06 3.18
C CYS A 104 -6.20 -1.00 2.07
N LEU A 105 -5.17 -0.13 2.20
CA LEU A 105 -4.05 -0.07 1.24
C LEU A 105 -3.33 -1.42 1.13
N TYR A 106 -2.89 -1.94 2.27
CA TYR A 106 -2.13 -3.19 2.36
C TYR A 106 -2.96 -4.38 1.88
N ASN A 107 -4.23 -4.42 2.25
CA ASN A 107 -5.17 -5.45 1.83
C ASN A 107 -5.46 -5.38 0.32
N ALA A 108 -5.56 -4.17 -0.26
CA ALA A 108 -5.74 -4.00 -1.70
C ALA A 108 -4.52 -4.50 -2.49
N VAL A 109 -3.30 -4.16 -2.06
CA VAL A 109 -2.06 -4.62 -2.68
C VAL A 109 -1.88 -6.13 -2.53
N ALA A 110 -2.12 -6.68 -1.33
CA ALA A 110 -2.09 -8.12 -1.08
C ALA A 110 -3.09 -8.88 -1.97
N ASN A 111 -4.30 -8.31 -2.16
CA ASN A 111 -5.30 -8.86 -3.07
C ASN A 111 -4.84 -8.83 -4.54
N GLN A 112 -4.14 -7.78 -4.99
CA GLN A 112 -3.55 -7.74 -6.32
C GLN A 112 -2.49 -8.84 -6.49
N LEU A 113 -1.57 -8.96 -5.54
CA LEU A 113 -0.45 -9.91 -5.60
C LEU A 113 -0.91 -11.37 -5.60
N SER A 114 -1.92 -11.71 -4.79
CA SER A 114 -2.49 -13.07 -4.78
C SER A 114 -3.15 -13.48 -6.11
N ARG A 115 -3.49 -12.53 -6.98
CA ARG A 115 -4.08 -12.77 -8.31
C ARG A 115 -3.03 -12.89 -9.42
N VAL A 116 -1.80 -12.45 -9.18
CA VAL A 116 -0.70 -12.61 -10.12
C VAL A 116 -0.19 -14.04 -10.04
N LYS A 117 -0.58 -14.90 -11.00
CA LYS A 117 0.02 -16.24 -11.17
C LYS A 117 1.54 -16.07 -11.32
N GLY A 118 2.31 -16.70 -10.44
CA GLY A 118 3.78 -16.64 -10.47
C GLY A 118 4.41 -15.48 -9.73
N PHE A 119 3.69 -14.79 -8.82
CA PHE A 119 4.36 -13.96 -7.81
C PHE A 119 5.04 -14.88 -6.78
N GLU A 120 6.15 -15.49 -7.18
CA GLU A 120 7.11 -16.03 -6.23
C GLU A 120 7.58 -14.83 -5.41
N GLN A 121 7.27 -14.84 -4.11
CA GLN A 121 8.12 -14.14 -3.17
C GLN A 121 9.50 -14.75 -3.40
N GLN A 122 10.38 -14.03 -4.08
CA GLN A 122 11.80 -14.28 -4.01
C GLN A 122 12.24 -13.59 -2.71
N PRO A 123 12.37 -14.32 -1.57
CA PRO A 123 13.19 -13.81 -0.47
C PRO A 123 14.58 -13.49 -1.04
N PRO A 124 15.39 -12.66 -0.38
CA PRO A 124 16.78 -12.49 -0.79
C PRO A 124 17.45 -13.87 -0.75
N TYR A 125 17.57 -14.49 -1.93
CA TYR A 125 17.96 -15.86 -2.10
C TYR A 125 19.34 -15.88 -2.74
N THR A 126 20.31 -16.37 -1.99
CA THR A 126 21.46 -17.05 -2.56
C THR A 126 20.94 -18.33 -3.21
N GLN A 127 21.23 -18.48 -4.49
CA GLN A 127 20.94 -19.64 -5.31
C GLN A 127 21.22 -20.95 -4.52
N ASP A 128 20.16 -21.69 -4.16
CA ASP A 128 20.09 -23.10 -3.70
C ASP A 128 19.54 -23.45 -2.28
N ILE A 129 18.96 -22.55 -1.49
CA ILE A 129 18.40 -22.88 -0.14
C ILE A 129 17.01 -22.28 0.15
N ALA A 130 15.93 -23.06 0.06
CA ALA A 130 14.57 -22.55 0.34
C ALA A 130 14.43 -22.02 1.79
N PRO A 131 13.53 -21.06 2.09
CA PRO A 131 13.59 -20.25 3.32
C PRO A 131 13.55 -21.01 4.65
N TYR A 132 12.88 -22.16 4.68
CA TYR A 132 12.84 -23.04 5.86
C TYR A 132 14.12 -23.88 6.01
N HIS A 133 14.88 -24.06 4.93
CA HIS A 133 16.18 -24.73 4.96
C HIS A 133 17.26 -23.87 5.63
N CYS A 134 17.10 -22.54 5.75
CA CYS A 134 18.13 -21.69 6.34
C CYS A 134 18.38 -22.02 7.82
N HIS A 135 17.33 -22.34 8.59
CA HIS A 135 17.46 -22.66 10.01
C HIS A 135 17.98 -24.07 10.25
N LEU A 136 17.59 -25.04 9.43
CA LEU A 136 18.08 -26.40 9.49
C LEU A 136 19.53 -26.49 9.01
N LEU A 137 19.83 -25.96 7.82
CA LEU A 137 21.14 -26.04 7.20
C LEU A 137 22.17 -25.16 7.91
N ARG A 138 21.83 -23.95 8.38
CA ARG A 138 22.78 -23.13 9.17
C ARG A 138 23.08 -23.73 10.54
N SER A 139 22.07 -24.32 11.19
CA SER A 139 22.25 -25.06 12.45
C SER A 139 23.11 -26.32 12.25
N MET A 140 22.97 -26.96 11.10
CA MET A 140 23.77 -28.12 10.70
C MET A 140 25.20 -27.73 10.34
N ASP A 141 25.39 -26.63 9.61
CA ASP A 141 26.69 -26.06 9.28
C ASP A 141 27.49 -25.73 10.53
N HIS A 142 26.90 -25.02 11.49
CA HIS A 142 27.52 -24.80 12.81
C HIS A 142 27.84 -26.10 13.56
N PHE A 143 26.98 -27.11 13.44
CA PHE A 143 27.19 -28.41 14.09
C PHE A 143 28.31 -29.25 13.44
N LEU A 144 28.54 -29.07 12.15
CA LEU A 144 29.58 -29.73 11.37
C LEU A 144 30.89 -28.94 11.34
N HIS A 145 30.85 -27.65 11.63
CA HIS A 145 32.01 -26.76 11.59
C HIS A 145 33.15 -27.30 12.46
N GLY A 146 34.33 -27.46 11.84
CA GLY A 146 35.54 -27.97 12.50
C GLY A 146 35.62 -29.50 12.65
N LYS A 147 34.58 -30.24 12.25
CA LYS A 147 34.63 -31.72 12.22
C LYS A 147 35.27 -32.20 10.93
N ARG A 148 36.16 -33.19 11.03
CA ARG A 148 36.75 -33.88 9.87
C ARG A 148 36.29 -35.33 9.91
N PHE A 149 35.97 -35.86 8.74
CA PHE A 149 35.47 -37.22 8.57
C PHE A 149 36.45 -37.99 7.69
N ALA A 150 36.80 -39.20 8.10
CA ALA A 150 37.68 -40.09 7.32
C ALA A 150 36.87 -40.98 6.36
N ALA A 151 35.58 -41.19 6.63
CA ALA A 151 34.68 -42.01 5.83
C ALA A 151 33.25 -41.45 5.79
N VAL A 152 32.51 -41.79 4.73
CA VAL A 152 31.11 -41.35 4.52
C VAL A 152 30.17 -41.88 5.61
N ASP A 153 30.45 -43.07 6.15
CA ASP A 153 29.65 -43.67 7.23
C ASP A 153 29.70 -42.83 8.52
N GLU A 154 30.83 -42.15 8.78
CA GLU A 154 30.96 -41.24 9.92
C GLU A 154 30.06 -40.02 9.76
N VAL A 155 29.97 -39.47 8.54
CA VAL A 155 29.08 -38.34 8.23
C VAL A 155 27.63 -38.74 8.49
N THR A 156 27.23 -39.92 8.01
CA THR A 156 25.87 -40.44 8.19
C THR A 156 25.52 -40.61 9.67
N ALA A 157 26.43 -41.18 10.46
CA ALA A 157 26.25 -41.32 11.91
C ALA A 157 26.11 -39.96 12.62
N VAL A 158 26.97 -38.99 12.27
CA VAL A 158 26.94 -37.64 12.85
C VAL A 158 25.67 -36.88 12.46
N MET A 159 25.17 -37.07 11.24
CA MET A 159 23.88 -36.50 10.81
C MET A 159 22.70 -37.11 11.56
N HIS A 160 22.70 -38.42 11.80
CA HIS A 160 21.68 -39.05 12.63
C HIS A 160 21.67 -38.51 14.07
N VAL A 161 22.84 -38.25 14.65
CA VAL A 161 22.96 -37.63 15.98
C VAL A 161 22.45 -36.19 15.96
N PHE A 162 22.80 -35.40 14.94
CA PHE A 162 22.30 -34.03 14.77
C PHE A 162 20.77 -33.99 14.76
N VAL A 163 20.13 -34.79 13.91
CA VAL A 163 18.66 -34.82 13.76
C VAL A 163 17.98 -35.21 15.08
N ARG A 164 18.53 -36.19 15.80
CA ARG A 164 18.01 -36.67 17.10
C ARG A 164 18.25 -35.69 18.26
N SER A 165 19.27 -34.84 18.16
CA SER A 165 19.59 -33.84 19.20
C SER A 165 18.59 -32.68 19.26
N LYS A 166 17.77 -32.49 18.22
CA LYS A 166 16.84 -31.36 18.13
C LYS A 166 15.47 -31.72 18.72
N PRO A 167 14.82 -30.81 19.46
CA PRO A 167 13.49 -31.06 20.02
C PRO A 167 12.45 -31.21 18.90
N THR A 168 11.39 -32.00 19.10
CA THR A 168 10.38 -32.30 18.08
C THR A 168 9.77 -31.06 17.41
N ARG A 169 9.64 -29.95 18.16
CA ARG A 169 9.17 -28.65 17.62
C ARG A 169 10.09 -28.06 16.55
N PHE A 170 11.40 -28.29 16.64
CA PHE A 170 12.40 -27.82 15.68
C PHE A 170 12.14 -28.37 14.26
N HIS A 171 11.63 -29.60 14.17
CA HIS A 171 11.27 -30.23 12.90
C HIS A 171 9.85 -29.88 12.47
N ARG A 172 8.93 -29.66 13.43
CA ARG A 172 7.53 -29.31 13.14
C ARG A 172 7.38 -27.94 12.51
N ASP A 173 8.11 -26.94 13.00
CA ASP A 173 7.98 -25.55 12.55
C ASP A 173 8.73 -25.30 11.22
N VAL A 174 9.67 -26.20 10.86
CA VAL A 174 10.46 -26.16 9.61
C VAL A 174 9.81 -26.99 8.49
N ILE A 175 9.00 -28.00 8.83
CA ILE A 175 8.36 -28.93 7.87
C ILE A 175 6.84 -28.69 7.87
N HIS A 176 6.40 -27.51 7.47
CA HIS A 176 5.01 -27.31 7.04
C HIS A 176 4.89 -27.49 5.52
N SER A 177 4.39 -28.68 5.13
CA SER A 177 3.69 -29.06 3.88
C SER A 177 4.37 -28.80 2.50
N PRO A 178 4.59 -29.85 1.67
CA PRO A 178 5.20 -29.77 0.34
C PRO A 178 4.23 -29.36 -0.80
N TYR A 179 3.08 -28.78 -0.47
CA TYR A 179 2.31 -27.98 -1.43
C TYR A 179 2.05 -26.64 -0.75
N PRO A 180 2.68 -25.53 -1.19
CA PRO A 180 2.14 -24.23 -0.86
C PRO A 180 0.80 -24.19 -1.59
N SER A 181 -0.29 -24.49 -0.89
CA SER A 181 -1.56 -23.88 -1.22
C SER A 181 -1.27 -22.39 -1.27
N LEU A 182 -1.18 -21.83 -2.49
CA LEU A 182 -1.09 -20.41 -2.82
C LEU A 182 -0.84 -19.58 -1.57
N LEU A 183 0.42 -19.41 -1.17
CA LEU A 183 0.79 -18.68 0.04
C LEU A 183 0.16 -17.29 -0.10
N GLN A 184 -1.01 -17.10 0.51
CA GLN A 184 -1.82 -15.91 0.29
C GLN A 184 -1.06 -14.79 0.95
N VAL A 185 -0.49 -13.91 0.14
CA VAL A 185 0.08 -12.65 0.62
C VAL A 185 -1.02 -11.94 1.40
N THR A 186 -0.76 -11.64 2.67
CA THR A 186 -1.71 -10.95 3.55
C THR A 186 -1.39 -9.46 3.67
N GLY A 187 -2.35 -8.65 4.12
CA GLY A 187 -2.10 -7.25 4.45
C GLY A 187 -1.00 -7.09 5.50
N LYS A 188 -0.91 -8.02 6.46
CA LYS A 188 0.16 -8.05 7.47
C LYS A 188 1.54 -8.26 6.87
N ASP A 189 1.66 -9.09 5.84
CA ASP A 189 2.93 -9.28 5.12
C ASP A 189 3.33 -8.01 4.36
N MET A 190 2.35 -7.28 3.81
CA MET A 190 2.59 -5.99 3.15
C MET A 190 3.03 -4.93 4.15
N ARG A 191 2.40 -4.85 5.33
CA ARG A 191 2.82 -3.95 6.41
C ARG A 191 4.28 -4.14 6.81
N ARG A 192 4.68 -5.39 7.07
CA ARG A 192 6.08 -5.74 7.39
C ARG A 192 7.04 -5.39 6.26
N ARG A 193 6.64 -5.64 5.01
CA ARG A 193 7.46 -5.31 3.84
C ARG A 193 7.66 -3.80 3.71
N ALA A 194 6.58 -3.02 3.82
CA ALA A 194 6.63 -1.57 3.77
C ALA A 194 7.52 -1.02 4.88
N ALA A 195 7.25 -1.40 6.14
CA ALA A 195 8.04 -0.94 7.28
C ALA A 195 9.53 -1.28 7.15
N LYS A 196 9.86 -2.51 6.71
CA LYS A 196 11.25 -2.90 6.47
C LYS A 196 11.90 -2.04 5.39
N TYR A 197 11.23 -1.87 4.25
CA TYR A 197 11.79 -1.10 3.13
C TYR A 197 12.00 0.37 3.51
N ILE A 198 11.04 0.99 4.21
CA ILE A 198 11.14 2.37 4.69
C ILE A 198 12.32 2.52 5.65
N ARG A 199 12.50 1.59 6.60
CA ARG A 199 13.67 1.58 7.51
C ARG A 199 14.99 1.46 6.76
N ASP A 200 15.07 0.56 5.78
CA ASP A 200 16.29 0.32 5.01
C ASP A 200 16.66 1.51 4.09
N HIS A 201 15.71 2.36 3.75
CA HIS A 201 15.87 3.50 2.82
C HIS A 201 15.45 4.81 3.46
N LYS A 202 15.74 4.99 4.75
CA LYS A 202 15.27 6.12 5.57
C LYS A 202 15.37 7.48 4.86
N ASP A 203 16.52 7.79 4.28
CA ASP A 203 16.79 9.09 3.64
C ASP A 203 15.86 9.38 2.44
N ASP A 204 15.35 8.35 1.77
CA ASP A 204 14.41 8.48 0.66
C ASP A 204 12.97 8.77 1.15
N PHE A 205 12.65 8.45 2.40
CA PHE A 205 11.30 8.57 2.96
C PHE A 205 11.13 9.75 3.90
N ILE A 206 12.16 10.11 4.69
CA ILE A 206 12.11 11.21 5.65
C ILE A 206 11.52 12.52 5.08
N PRO A 207 11.86 12.96 3.85
CA PRO A 207 11.29 14.20 3.28
C PRO A 207 9.76 14.19 3.11
N PHE A 208 9.14 13.02 3.10
CA PHE A 208 7.69 12.83 2.93
C PHE A 208 6.96 12.56 4.24
N LEU A 209 7.68 12.55 5.36
CA LEU A 209 7.16 12.19 6.66
C LEU A 209 7.35 13.35 7.65
N ALA A 210 6.24 13.94 8.06
CA ALA A 210 6.21 15.08 8.97
C ALA A 210 5.48 14.73 10.27
N ASN A 211 5.87 15.40 11.36
CA ASN A 211 5.19 15.31 12.64
C ASN A 211 3.95 16.24 12.70
N GLU A 212 3.30 16.33 13.86
CA GLU A 212 2.11 17.17 14.04
C GLU A 212 2.37 18.68 13.84
N SER A 213 3.63 19.10 13.89
CA SER A 213 4.06 20.49 13.68
C SER A 213 4.53 20.77 12.25
N ASP A 214 4.37 19.81 11.34
CA ASP A 214 4.84 19.84 9.94
C ASP A 214 6.38 19.86 9.81
N ASP A 215 7.09 19.53 10.88
CA ASP A 215 8.54 19.37 10.87
C ASP A 215 8.93 17.93 10.45
N PRO A 216 10.10 17.74 9.81
CA PRO A 216 10.61 16.40 9.52
C PRO A 216 10.74 15.57 10.80
N LEU A 217 10.36 14.29 10.72
CA LEU A 217 10.47 13.39 11.87
C LEU A 217 11.92 13.23 12.32
N ASP A 218 12.13 13.24 13.63
CA ASP A 218 13.40 12.86 14.22
C ASP A 218 13.61 11.33 14.19
N GLU A 219 14.76 10.86 14.68
CA GLU A 219 15.10 9.44 14.73
C GLU A 219 14.09 8.60 15.53
N PHE A 220 13.62 9.12 16.66
CA PHE A 220 12.72 8.40 17.55
C PHE A 220 11.31 8.34 16.95
N GLU A 221 10.84 9.46 16.41
CA GLU A 221 9.54 9.54 15.75
C GLU A 221 9.50 8.70 14.47
N PHE A 222 10.59 8.64 13.71
CA PHE A 222 10.72 7.78 12.53
C PHE A 222 10.63 6.29 12.89
N GLU A 223 11.32 5.83 13.93
CA GLU A 223 11.20 4.41 14.34
C GLU A 223 9.79 4.10 14.87
N LYS A 224 9.18 5.04 15.60
CA LYS A 224 7.77 4.93 16.02
C LYS A 224 6.84 4.83 14.82
N TYR A 225 7.07 5.63 13.77
CA TYR A 225 6.33 5.55 12.51
C TYR A 225 6.48 4.17 11.87
N CYS A 226 7.72 3.67 11.71
CA CYS A 226 7.98 2.36 11.11
C CYS A 226 7.34 1.21 11.91
N HIS A 227 7.38 1.28 13.23
CA HIS A 227 6.67 0.34 14.10
C HIS A 227 5.15 0.42 13.90
N GLY A 228 4.60 1.64 13.73
CA GLY A 228 3.21 1.84 13.39
C GLY A 228 2.83 1.24 12.02
N VAL A 229 3.65 1.42 10.99
CA VAL A 229 3.45 0.83 9.66
C VAL A 229 3.38 -0.69 9.73
N GLU A 230 4.24 -1.31 10.55
CA GLU A 230 4.34 -2.77 10.70
C GLU A 230 3.11 -3.41 11.37
N ASN A 231 2.38 -2.67 12.20
CA ASN A 231 1.23 -3.16 12.96
C ASN A 231 -0.10 -2.92 12.26
N GLU A 232 -1.09 -3.78 12.52
CA GLU A 232 -2.44 -3.65 11.97
C GLU A 232 -3.17 -2.44 12.58
N SER A 233 -4.14 -1.87 11.87
CA SER A 233 -4.85 -0.66 12.33
C SER A 233 -5.57 -0.86 13.67
N LYS A 234 -6.11 -2.06 13.91
CA LYS A 234 -6.73 -2.46 15.19
C LYS A 234 -5.77 -2.44 16.39
N ASP A 235 -4.46 -2.56 16.14
CA ASP A 235 -3.41 -2.60 17.15
C ASP A 235 -2.67 -1.24 17.25
N GLY A 236 -3.29 -0.16 16.74
CA GLY A 236 -2.71 1.19 16.73
C GLY A 236 -1.75 1.44 15.57
N GLY A 237 -1.81 0.63 14.51
CA GLY A 237 -0.99 0.78 13.32
C GLY A 237 -1.33 2.02 12.47
N VAL A 238 -0.34 2.47 11.70
CA VAL A 238 -0.45 3.63 10.81
C VAL A 238 -1.25 3.24 9.56
N TRP A 239 -2.09 4.17 9.10
CA TRP A 239 -2.87 4.02 7.88
C TRP A 239 -1.96 4.19 6.67
N GLY A 240 -2.13 3.33 5.67
CA GLY A 240 -1.27 3.38 4.49
C GLY A 240 -1.51 4.60 3.61
N GLY A 241 -0.44 5.27 3.21
CA GLY A 241 -0.45 6.40 2.28
C GLY A 241 0.49 6.20 1.09
N GLU A 242 0.94 7.32 0.53
CA GLU A 242 1.91 7.33 -0.57
C GLU A 242 3.29 6.78 -0.18
N PRO A 243 3.87 7.10 1.00
CA PRO A 243 5.14 6.50 1.43
C PRO A 243 5.07 4.96 1.43
N GLU A 244 4.01 4.38 2.00
CA GLU A 244 3.83 2.93 2.04
C GLU A 244 3.63 2.34 0.64
N LEU A 245 2.87 3.03 -0.21
CA LEU A 245 2.67 2.58 -1.59
C LEU A 245 4.01 2.57 -2.32
N ASN A 246 4.83 3.61 -2.18
CA ASN A 246 6.16 3.66 -2.78
C ASN A 246 7.11 2.59 -2.23
N ALA A 247 7.04 2.30 -0.94
CA ALA A 247 7.79 1.20 -0.32
C ALA A 247 7.34 -0.20 -0.79
N LEU A 248 6.07 -0.35 -1.17
CA LEU A 248 5.50 -1.61 -1.66
C LEU A 248 5.66 -1.81 -3.16
N ARG A 249 6.02 -0.77 -3.91
CA ARG A 249 6.27 -0.89 -5.33
C ARG A 249 7.50 -1.79 -5.53
N PRO A 250 7.44 -2.74 -6.50
CA PRO A 250 8.64 -3.45 -6.89
C PRO A 250 9.71 -2.42 -7.32
N PRO A 251 10.99 -2.64 -7.00
CA PRO A 251 12.07 -1.74 -7.39
C PRO A 251 11.95 -1.43 -8.88
N VAL A 252 12.08 -0.16 -9.25
CA VAL A 252 11.95 0.30 -10.64
C VAL A 252 13.01 -0.42 -11.48
N ILE A 253 12.58 -1.43 -12.24
CA ILE A 253 13.46 -2.13 -13.17
C ILE A 253 13.55 -1.28 -14.44
N PHE A 254 14.73 -0.74 -14.71
CA PHE A 254 15.00 0.03 -15.93
C PHE A 254 15.20 -0.91 -17.15
N GLY A 255 14.62 -0.54 -18.30
CA GLY A 255 14.80 -1.23 -19.59
C GLY A 255 13.62 -2.11 -20.05
N GLU A 256 13.82 -2.91 -21.10
CA GLU A 256 12.82 -3.78 -21.76
C GLU A 256 12.16 -4.83 -20.84
N GLN A 257 12.67 -4.98 -19.62
CA GLN A 257 12.19 -5.89 -18.58
C GLN A 257 10.91 -5.37 -17.88
N PHE A 258 10.58 -4.07 -18.00
CA PHE A 258 9.32 -3.50 -17.52
C PHE A 258 8.09 -4.06 -18.27
N ASN A 259 8.27 -4.47 -19.54
CA ASN A 259 7.18 -5.00 -20.37
C ASN A 259 6.75 -6.43 -20.01
N LYS A 260 7.44 -7.11 -19.08
CA LYS A 260 7.18 -8.52 -18.76
C LYS A 260 6.27 -8.72 -17.55
N THR A 261 6.07 -7.72 -16.69
CA THR A 261 5.25 -7.85 -15.47
C THR A 261 3.93 -7.11 -15.63
N LYS A 262 2.83 -7.76 -15.24
CA LYS A 262 1.51 -7.11 -15.24
C LYS A 262 1.48 -6.07 -14.11
N PRO A 263 1.12 -4.80 -14.39
CA PRO A 263 1.05 -3.79 -13.35
C PRO A 263 -0.06 -4.14 -12.35
N LEU A 264 0.19 -3.85 -11.07
CA LEU A 264 -0.84 -3.91 -10.04
C LEU A 264 -1.71 -2.66 -10.16
N ILE A 265 -3.03 -2.83 -10.15
CA ILE A 265 -3.98 -1.74 -10.32
C ILE A 265 -4.89 -1.70 -9.09
N ILE A 266 -4.79 -0.62 -8.31
CA ILE A 266 -5.67 -0.31 -7.19
C ILE A 266 -6.46 0.96 -7.48
N VAL A 267 -7.56 1.14 -6.76
CA VAL A 267 -8.44 2.30 -6.88
C VAL A 267 -8.35 3.11 -5.59
N TYR A 268 -7.81 4.31 -5.70
CA TYR A 268 -7.81 5.30 -4.63
C TYR A 268 -9.11 6.13 -4.67
N GLN A 269 -9.73 6.32 -3.51
CA GLN A 269 -10.93 7.13 -3.35
C GLN A 269 -10.82 8.03 -2.11
N ARG A 270 -10.59 9.33 -2.32
CA ARG A 270 -10.43 10.31 -1.23
C ARG A 270 -11.71 10.62 -0.44
N HIS A 271 -12.87 10.50 -1.10
CA HIS A 271 -14.17 10.95 -0.56
C HIS A 271 -15.24 9.86 -0.55
N ALA A 272 -14.84 8.58 -0.60
CA ALA A 272 -15.81 7.48 -0.58
C ALA A 272 -16.40 7.22 0.81
N TYR A 273 -15.63 7.54 1.86
CA TYR A 273 -16.01 7.32 3.25
C TYR A 273 -15.72 8.58 4.10
N GLN A 274 -16.40 8.71 5.24
CA GLN A 274 -16.20 9.84 6.17
C GLN A 274 -14.79 9.88 6.76
N LEU A 275 -14.09 8.74 6.74
CA LEU A 275 -12.75 8.54 7.28
C LEU A 275 -11.63 8.98 6.31
N GLY A 276 -11.96 9.50 5.12
CA GLY A 276 -10.99 10.02 4.16
C GLY A 276 -10.62 9.00 3.07
N ALA A 277 -9.31 8.87 2.80
CA ALA A 277 -8.77 8.05 1.73
C ALA A 277 -9.07 6.55 1.92
N HIS A 278 -9.55 5.90 0.86
CA HIS A 278 -9.80 4.46 0.83
C HIS A 278 -9.23 3.82 -0.42
N TYR A 279 -8.70 2.61 -0.28
CA TYR A 279 -8.13 1.83 -1.37
C TYR A 279 -8.93 0.56 -1.62
N ASN A 280 -9.29 0.33 -2.87
CA ASN A 280 -9.88 -0.93 -3.33
C ASN A 280 -8.96 -1.63 -4.33
N SER A 281 -9.06 -2.96 -4.40
CA SER A 281 -8.37 -3.76 -5.40
C SER A 281 -9.14 -3.76 -6.73
N THR A 282 -8.52 -4.24 -7.81
CA THR A 282 -9.21 -4.47 -9.09
C THR A 282 -9.04 -5.91 -9.58
N ALA A 283 -9.95 -6.37 -10.44
CA ALA A 283 -9.82 -7.66 -11.09
C ALA A 283 -10.20 -7.55 -12.57
N VAL A 284 -9.55 -8.35 -13.42
CA VAL A 284 -9.93 -8.46 -14.83
C VAL A 284 -11.38 -8.95 -14.91
N ARG A 285 -12.20 -8.25 -15.69
CA ARG A 285 -13.57 -8.62 -15.99
C ARG A 285 -13.52 -9.84 -16.93
N THR A 286 -13.83 -11.01 -16.41
CA THR A 286 -14.12 -12.19 -17.23
C THR A 286 -15.44 -11.95 -17.95
N ILE A 287 -15.39 -11.88 -19.27
CA ILE A 287 -16.58 -11.92 -20.12
C ILE A 287 -17.05 -13.37 -20.10
N SER A 288 -18.22 -13.62 -19.50
CA SER A 288 -18.91 -14.91 -19.55
C SER A 288 -19.82 -14.99 -20.77
#